data_AF-A0A822J4C8-F1
#
_entry.id   AF-A0A822J4C8-F1
#
_cell.length_a   1.000
_cell.length_b   1.000
_cell.length_c   1.000
_cell.angle_alpha   90.00
_cell.angle_beta   90.00
_cell.angle_gamma   90.00
#
_symmetry.space_group_name_H-M   'P 1'
#
loop_
_entity.id
_entity.type
_entity.pdbx_description
1 polymer ?
#
loop_
_entity_poly.entity_id
_entity_poly.type
_entity_poly.pdbx_seq_one_letter_code
_entity_poly.pdbx_strand_id
1 'polypeptide(L)'
;MQQLKGRNTYTPTDIPHVSGNCDLSLNREETLSVIGLKTPFNNSDAALIAKEHAKQNTSVSAVYVLNMRGQPLMPTTPRKAKQLLNEDKAKVIKRTPFTIQLKYATGETKQEITLGVDSGFENIGFSAITAKKEVYSAEVKLRTDMVKLNSERRQYRRARRNRKTWYRQPRFDNKKKPDGWLAPSIQHKLDSHIKLIEKVKAILPITKIEIEVAAFDIQKIKNPEISGIKYQNGVQKDSWNTREYVLYRDNHTCQHCKGKSRNPILQVHHIVSRQIGGDAPDNLLTLCETCHDKVSKGKLILDVKIPTGFKPETFMSIVRWKLVNLLRGAGNIVNHTYGYITKFNRIALGLEKSHSIDAFVIAGGTMQERNSISFLIKQVRKCNRKLFKGDRSHIKNTATRIIHGFQRYDKVLWNKIEGFVFGRRKTGYFELRKLDGTKIHASAKIKDLTLLETANTLLISYLGGVRSSPDYKSGVSATPTPHGDL
;
A
#
# COMPACT_ATOMS: atom_id res chain seq x y z
N MET A 1 10.26 -33.49 38.53
CA MET A 1 9.13 -33.91 37.66
C MET A 1 7.83 -33.59 38.37
N GLN A 2 7.05 -32.62 37.88
CA GLN A 2 5.67 -32.37 38.33
C GLN A 2 4.77 -32.44 37.10
N GLN A 3 3.91 -33.45 37.07
CA GLN A 3 2.90 -33.64 36.02
C GLN A 3 1.81 -32.57 36.17
N LEU A 4 1.66 -31.73 35.16
CA LEU A 4 0.51 -30.81 35.05
C LEU A 4 -0.76 -31.65 34.78
N LYS A 5 -1.64 -31.73 35.80
CA LYS A 5 -2.97 -32.36 35.69
C LYS A 5 -3.77 -31.72 34.54
N GLY A 6 -4.38 -32.57 33.72
CA GLY A 6 -5.17 -32.18 32.55
C GLY A 6 -6.31 -31.21 32.89
N ARG A 7 -6.47 -30.19 32.06
CA ARG A 7 -7.59 -29.24 32.14
C ARG A 7 -8.88 -29.95 31.70
N ASN A 8 -9.78 -30.21 32.65
CA ASN A 8 -11.15 -30.63 32.37
C ASN A 8 -11.97 -29.43 31.89
N THR A 9 -12.12 -29.26 30.57
CA THR A 9 -13.10 -28.32 30.00
C THR A 9 -14.37 -29.08 29.64
N TYR A 10 -15.23 -29.30 30.63
CA TYR A 10 -16.60 -29.76 30.38
C TYR A 10 -17.35 -28.64 29.66
N THR A 11 -17.78 -28.89 28.42
CA THR A 11 -18.62 -27.97 27.64
C THR A 11 -19.99 -28.64 27.55
N PRO A 12 -21.07 -28.07 28.11
CA PRO A 12 -22.38 -28.70 28.08
C PRO A 12 -22.85 -28.91 26.62
N THR A 13 -23.32 -30.12 26.33
CA THR A 13 -23.72 -30.59 24.98
C THR A 13 -25.07 -30.06 24.51
N ASP A 14 -25.85 -29.40 25.38
CA ASP A 14 -27.26 -29.07 25.10
C ASP A 14 -27.51 -27.56 24.96
N ILE A 15 -26.74 -26.89 24.10
CA ILE A 15 -27.08 -25.53 23.64
C ILE A 15 -27.73 -25.65 22.25
N PRO A 16 -28.99 -25.23 22.05
CA PRO A 16 -29.61 -25.25 20.73
C PRO A 16 -28.79 -24.37 19.77
N HIS A 17 -28.45 -24.93 18.62
CA HIS A 17 -27.74 -24.23 17.55
C HIS A 17 -28.58 -23.03 17.07
N VAL A 18 -28.21 -21.82 17.47
CA VAL A 18 -28.73 -20.59 16.86
C VAL A 18 -28.26 -20.54 15.40
N SER A 19 -29.18 -20.69 14.47
CA SER A 19 -28.95 -20.50 13.05
C SER A 19 -28.56 -19.04 12.80
N GLY A 20 -27.28 -18.81 12.49
CA GLY A 20 -26.83 -17.53 11.96
C GLY A 20 -27.46 -17.33 10.59
N ASN A 21 -28.61 -16.67 10.55
CA ASN A 21 -29.31 -16.31 9.33
C ASN A 21 -28.51 -15.20 8.63
N CYS A 22 -27.59 -15.61 7.76
CA CYS A 22 -26.99 -14.73 6.76
C CYS A 22 -27.65 -15.05 5.43
N ASP A 23 -28.75 -14.38 5.12
CA ASP A 23 -29.20 -14.12 3.75
C ASP A 23 -30.21 -12.97 3.77
N LEU A 24 -29.81 -11.83 3.18
CA LEU A 24 -30.51 -11.17 2.08
C LEU A 24 -29.78 -9.87 1.72
N SER A 25 -29.19 -9.91 0.53
CA SER A 25 -28.94 -8.83 -0.42
C SER A 25 -29.62 -7.49 -0.15
N LEU A 26 -28.86 -6.39 -0.28
CA LEU A 26 -29.23 -5.24 -1.10
C LEU A 26 -27.94 -4.55 -1.59
N ASN A 27 -27.59 -4.84 -2.85
CA ASN A 27 -26.79 -3.94 -3.67
C ASN A 27 -27.67 -2.72 -3.95
N ARG A 28 -27.22 -1.52 -3.60
CA ARG A 28 -27.63 -0.30 -4.30
C ARG A 28 -26.49 0.70 -4.28
N GLU A 29 -25.93 0.92 -5.47
CA GLU A 29 -25.13 2.11 -5.77
C GLU A 29 -26.13 3.28 -5.81
N GLU A 30 -26.03 4.21 -4.87
CA GLU A 30 -26.72 5.50 -4.97
C GLU A 30 -25.68 6.59 -5.24
N THR A 31 -25.67 6.97 -6.52
CA THR A 31 -25.09 8.20 -7.05
C THR A 31 -25.86 9.39 -6.46
N LEU A 32 -25.20 10.19 -5.64
CA LEU A 32 -25.67 11.56 -5.37
C LEU A 32 -25.21 12.45 -6.54
N SER A 33 -26.13 12.72 -7.45
CA SER A 33 -26.02 13.75 -8.47
C SER A 33 -26.10 15.12 -7.80
N VAL A 34 -24.99 15.86 -7.77
CA VAL A 34 -25.00 17.31 -7.48
C VAL A 34 -25.14 18.04 -8.80
N ILE A 35 -26.35 18.53 -9.05
CA ILE A 35 -26.68 19.50 -10.09
C ILE A 35 -26.18 20.87 -9.63
N GLY A 36 -25.49 21.59 -10.51
CA GLY A 36 -25.35 23.04 -10.41
C GLY A 36 -23.98 23.58 -10.04
N LEU A 37 -23.02 23.56 -10.97
CA LEU A 37 -21.96 24.57 -11.04
C LEU A 37 -21.85 25.04 -12.48
N LYS A 38 -22.23 26.31 -12.69
CA LYS A 38 -22.15 27.03 -13.97
C LYS A 38 -20.70 27.02 -14.46
N THR A 39 -20.50 26.63 -15.71
CA THR A 39 -19.23 26.72 -16.43
C THR A 39 -18.81 28.20 -16.58
N PRO A 40 -17.58 28.61 -16.22
CA PRO A 40 -17.07 29.89 -16.67
C PRO A 40 -16.71 29.81 -18.16
N PHE A 41 -16.97 30.92 -18.85
CA PHE A 41 -16.81 31.13 -20.28
C PHE A 41 -15.38 30.86 -20.78
N ASN A 42 -15.29 30.33 -22.00
CA ASN A 42 -14.05 30.14 -22.76
C ASN A 42 -13.43 31.50 -23.10
N ASN A 43 -12.47 31.98 -22.31
CA ASN A 43 -11.61 33.10 -22.71
C ASN A 43 -10.44 32.58 -23.58
N SER A 44 -10.27 33.18 -24.75
CA SER A 44 -9.17 32.94 -25.69
C SER A 44 -7.78 33.21 -25.10
N ASP A 45 -7.70 34.04 -24.06
CA ASP A 45 -6.45 34.38 -23.37
C ASP A 45 -5.94 33.24 -22.48
N ALA A 46 -6.83 32.40 -21.95
CA ALA A 46 -6.43 31.20 -21.21
C ALA A 46 -5.73 30.17 -22.11
N ALA A 47 -6.06 30.15 -23.40
CA ALA A 47 -5.41 29.30 -24.39
C ALA A 47 -4.03 29.83 -24.82
N LEU A 48 -3.83 31.15 -24.79
CA LEU A 48 -2.53 31.80 -25.04
C LEU A 48 -1.59 31.61 -23.84
N ILE A 49 -2.08 31.81 -22.62
CA ILE A 49 -1.35 31.53 -21.38
C ILE A 49 -0.96 30.03 -21.30
N ALA A 50 -1.85 29.11 -21.68
CA ALA A 50 -1.54 27.68 -21.76
C ALA A 50 -0.46 27.35 -22.81
N LYS A 51 -0.37 28.11 -23.91
CA LYS A 51 0.69 27.96 -24.93
C LYS A 51 2.03 28.56 -24.49
N GLU A 52 2.02 29.64 -23.70
CA GLU A 52 3.23 30.22 -23.11
C GLU A 52 3.79 29.35 -21.98
N HIS A 53 2.94 28.77 -21.13
CA HIS A 53 3.35 27.75 -20.16
C HIS A 53 3.81 26.44 -20.82
N ALA A 54 3.34 26.12 -22.03
CA ALA A 54 3.83 24.97 -22.79
C ALA A 54 5.25 25.19 -23.36
N LYS A 55 5.67 26.44 -23.60
CA LYS A 55 7.03 26.78 -24.07
C LYS A 55 8.08 26.78 -22.96
N GLN A 56 7.69 26.83 -21.69
CA GLN A 56 8.61 26.79 -20.53
C GLN A 56 8.88 25.37 -19.97
N ASN A 57 8.27 24.33 -20.53
CA ASN A 57 8.51 22.94 -20.13
C ASN A 57 9.56 22.23 -21.00
N THR A 58 10.78 22.77 -21.07
CA THR A 58 11.97 21.99 -21.43
C THR A 58 12.33 21.05 -20.28
N SER A 59 11.46 20.06 -20.06
CA SER A 59 11.54 19.08 -18.98
C SER A 59 12.84 18.26 -19.07
N VAL A 60 13.73 18.45 -18.10
CA VAL A 60 14.95 17.64 -17.95
C VAL A 60 14.54 16.28 -17.38
N SER A 61 14.08 15.39 -18.25
CA SER A 61 13.80 14.02 -17.84
C SER A 61 15.10 13.22 -17.77
N ALA A 62 15.52 12.80 -16.57
CA ALA A 62 16.66 11.90 -16.43
C ALA A 62 16.36 10.53 -17.10
N VAL A 63 17.27 10.06 -17.95
CA VAL A 63 17.26 8.69 -18.48
C VAL A 63 18.27 7.86 -17.68
N TYR A 64 17.81 6.76 -17.10
CA TYR A 64 18.66 5.88 -16.31
C TYR A 64 19.51 5.00 -17.22
N VAL A 65 20.77 4.78 -16.84
CA VAL A 65 21.76 4.10 -17.69
C VAL A 65 22.38 2.94 -16.92
N LEU A 66 22.47 1.79 -17.58
CA LEU A 66 23.17 0.60 -17.09
C LEU A 66 24.40 0.34 -17.96
N ASN A 67 25.47 -0.17 -17.37
CA ASN A 67 26.64 -0.66 -18.12
C ASN A 67 26.33 -2.00 -18.82
N MET A 68 27.29 -2.52 -19.60
CA MET A 68 27.15 -3.84 -20.26
C MET A 68 26.86 -4.99 -19.28
N ARG A 69 27.33 -4.88 -18.03
CA ARG A 69 27.13 -5.86 -16.95
C ARG A 69 25.78 -5.72 -16.23
N GLY A 70 24.97 -4.72 -16.59
CA GLY A 70 23.68 -4.44 -15.95
C GLY A 70 23.78 -3.68 -14.63
N GLN A 71 24.95 -3.13 -14.29
CA GLN A 71 25.15 -2.30 -13.10
C GLN A 71 24.80 -0.83 -13.40
N PRO A 72 24.26 -0.10 -12.42
CA PRO A 72 23.81 1.27 -12.63
C PRO A 72 24.97 2.26 -12.79
N LEU A 73 24.80 3.19 -13.73
CA LEU A 73 25.65 4.35 -13.99
C LEU A 73 24.89 5.66 -13.72
N MET A 74 25.58 6.78 -13.82
CA MET A 74 24.94 8.10 -13.71
C MET A 74 23.88 8.29 -14.80
N PRO A 75 22.71 8.88 -14.47
CA PRO A 75 21.68 9.15 -15.45
C PRO A 75 22.12 10.20 -16.46
N THR A 76 21.57 10.13 -17.67
CA THR A 76 21.88 11.01 -18.79
C THR A 76 20.67 11.82 -19.24
N THR A 77 20.89 12.80 -20.13
CA THR A 77 19.80 13.57 -20.74
C THR A 77 19.08 12.77 -21.83
N PRO A 78 17.79 13.06 -22.12
CA PRO A 78 17.04 12.39 -23.18
C PRO A 78 17.67 12.54 -24.56
N ARG A 79 18.26 13.72 -24.84
CA ARG A 79 18.96 14.00 -26.10
C ARG A 79 20.11 13.02 -26.32
N LYS A 80 20.98 12.85 -25.31
CA LYS A 80 22.11 11.93 -25.38
C LYS A 80 21.64 10.48 -25.44
N ALA A 81 20.61 10.10 -24.68
CA ALA A 81 20.01 8.78 -24.75
C ALA A 81 19.47 8.46 -26.16
N LYS A 82 18.81 9.43 -26.81
CA LYS A 82 18.31 9.29 -28.19
C LYS A 82 19.45 9.09 -29.19
N GLN A 83 20.54 9.86 -29.07
CA GLN A 83 21.73 9.68 -29.91
C GLN A 83 22.31 8.27 -29.75
N LEU A 84 22.50 7.80 -28.52
CA LEU A 84 23.02 6.46 -28.24
C LEU A 84 22.13 5.34 -28.80
N LEU A 85 20.80 5.52 -28.80
CA LEU A 85 19.86 4.56 -29.37
C LEU A 85 19.87 4.59 -30.91
N ASN A 86 19.94 5.78 -31.51
CA ASN A 86 20.02 5.94 -32.96
C ASN A 86 21.32 5.37 -33.54
N GLU A 87 22.42 5.50 -32.80
CA GLU A 87 23.73 4.94 -33.14
C GLU A 87 23.87 3.44 -32.77
N ASP A 88 22.79 2.81 -32.28
CA ASP A 88 22.76 1.41 -31.81
C ASP A 88 23.77 1.05 -30.69
N LYS A 89 24.34 2.06 -30.01
CA LYS A 89 25.28 1.92 -28.89
C LYS A 89 24.61 1.54 -27.57
N ALA A 90 23.28 1.63 -27.49
CA ALA A 90 22.50 1.28 -26.33
C ALA A 90 21.23 0.50 -26.71
N LYS A 91 20.69 -0.27 -25.78
CA LYS A 91 19.39 -0.95 -25.91
C LYS A 91 18.44 -0.52 -24.80
N VAL A 92 17.15 -0.47 -25.10
CA VAL A 92 16.12 -0.16 -24.09
C VAL A 92 15.85 -1.41 -23.26
N ILE A 93 16.01 -1.30 -21.93
CA ILE A 93 15.67 -2.38 -20.98
C ILE A 93 14.28 -2.18 -20.40
N LYS A 94 13.94 -0.93 -20.07
CA LYS A 94 12.68 -0.62 -19.39
C LYS A 94 12.11 0.69 -19.89
N ARG A 95 10.79 0.73 -20.09
CA ARG A 95 10.07 1.94 -20.50
C ARG A 95 9.76 2.88 -19.32
N THR A 96 9.33 2.34 -18.18
CA THR A 96 9.06 3.16 -16.98
C THR A 96 9.69 2.62 -15.67
N PRO A 97 10.58 3.38 -15.01
CA PRO A 97 11.30 4.53 -15.54
C PRO A 97 12.14 4.17 -16.76
N PHE A 98 12.32 5.12 -17.67
CA PHE A 98 13.02 4.86 -18.93
C PHE A 98 14.50 4.56 -18.67
N THR A 99 14.91 3.34 -19.00
CA THR A 99 16.22 2.79 -18.66
C THR A 99 16.85 2.17 -19.90
N ILE A 100 18.07 2.61 -20.23
CA ILE A 100 18.87 2.07 -21.33
C ILE A 100 20.09 1.32 -20.79
N GLN A 101 20.56 0.32 -21.53
CA GLN A 101 21.79 -0.40 -21.25
C GLN A 101 22.79 -0.16 -22.38
N LEU A 102 24.02 0.23 -22.05
CA LEU A 102 25.09 0.42 -23.02
C LEU A 102 25.60 -0.93 -23.52
N LYS A 103 25.97 -0.98 -24.80
CA LYS A 103 26.56 -2.17 -25.46
C LYS A 103 28.09 -2.14 -25.52
N TYR A 104 28.72 -1.08 -25.03
CA TYR A 104 30.17 -0.89 -25.04
C TYR A 104 30.71 -0.64 -23.63
N ALA A 105 31.98 -0.94 -23.41
CA ALA A 105 32.65 -0.74 -22.13
C ALA A 105 32.81 0.76 -21.85
N THR A 106 32.56 1.18 -20.62
CA THR A 106 32.63 2.60 -20.22
C THR A 106 33.26 2.70 -18.84
N GLY A 107 33.90 3.83 -18.55
CA GLY A 107 34.41 4.12 -17.21
C GLY A 107 33.31 4.10 -16.15
N GLU A 108 33.66 3.70 -14.94
CA GLU A 108 32.72 3.45 -13.84
C GLU A 108 32.73 4.56 -12.77
N THR A 109 33.30 5.72 -13.09
CA THR A 109 33.32 6.88 -12.19
C THR A 109 31.89 7.32 -11.88
N LYS A 110 31.51 7.22 -10.60
CA LYS A 110 30.18 7.55 -10.10
C LYS A 110 30.27 8.74 -9.16
N GLN A 111 29.27 9.61 -9.23
CA GLN A 111 29.08 10.65 -8.23
C GLN A 111 28.32 10.06 -7.05
N GLU A 112 28.50 10.65 -5.87
CA GLU A 112 27.72 10.26 -4.71
C GLU A 112 26.24 10.62 -4.90
N ILE A 113 25.37 9.66 -4.59
CA ILE A 113 23.92 9.83 -4.64
C ILE A 113 23.35 9.39 -3.30
N THR A 114 22.69 10.32 -2.63
CA THR A 114 21.94 10.05 -1.39
C THR A 114 20.49 9.78 -1.72
N LEU A 115 19.96 8.64 -1.26
CA LEU A 115 18.56 8.27 -1.36
C LEU A 115 17.83 8.60 -0.06
N GLY A 116 16.91 9.56 -0.11
CA GLY A 116 15.95 9.83 0.95
C GLY A 116 14.72 8.93 0.84
N VAL A 117 14.30 8.35 1.96
CA VAL A 117 13.13 7.49 2.07
C VAL A 117 12.21 8.00 3.16
N ASP A 118 11.07 8.58 2.77
CA ASP A 118 9.96 8.83 3.68
C ASP A 118 9.17 7.53 3.84
N SER A 119 9.48 6.78 4.90
CA SER A 119 8.82 5.51 5.18
C SER A 119 7.47 5.78 5.84
N GLY A 120 6.37 5.61 5.11
CA GLY A 120 5.02 5.74 5.65
C GLY A 120 4.23 4.43 5.66
N PHE A 121 3.11 4.42 6.41
CA PHE A 121 2.25 3.24 6.49
C PHE A 121 1.52 2.95 5.17
N GLU A 122 0.96 3.98 4.51
CA GLU A 122 0.20 3.84 3.26
C GLU A 122 0.95 4.34 2.05
N ASN A 123 1.71 5.42 2.22
CA ASN A 123 2.49 6.03 1.16
C ASN A 123 3.96 6.04 1.55
N ILE A 124 4.85 5.90 0.57
CA ILE A 124 6.29 6.04 0.74
C ILE A 124 6.77 7.12 -0.23
N GLY A 125 7.61 8.02 0.25
CA GLY A 125 8.33 8.96 -0.60
C GLY A 125 9.74 8.47 -0.91
N PHE A 126 10.18 8.68 -2.14
CA PHE A 126 11.57 8.51 -2.54
C PHE A 126 12.09 9.76 -3.23
N SER A 127 13.31 10.17 -2.88
CA SER A 127 14.05 11.18 -3.61
C SER A 127 15.52 10.79 -3.63
N ALA A 128 16.17 10.88 -4.79
CA ALA A 128 17.61 10.66 -4.89
C ALA A 128 18.28 11.94 -5.37
N ILE A 129 19.25 12.42 -4.60
CA ILE A 129 19.92 13.69 -4.84
C ILE A 129 21.40 13.49 -5.08
N THR A 130 21.93 14.33 -5.98
CA THR A 130 23.35 14.62 -6.12
C THR A 130 23.65 15.98 -5.48
N ALA A 131 24.91 16.38 -5.40
CA ALA A 131 25.26 17.72 -4.92
C ALA A 131 24.55 18.87 -5.67
N LYS A 132 24.21 18.67 -6.95
CA LYS A 132 23.66 19.71 -7.83
C LYS A 132 22.15 19.63 -8.04
N LYS A 133 21.59 18.43 -8.19
CA LYS A 133 20.20 18.22 -8.60
C LYS A 133 19.58 16.93 -8.05
N GLU A 134 18.26 16.89 -8.02
CA GLU A 134 17.45 15.69 -7.81
C GLU A 134 17.39 14.87 -9.11
N VAL A 135 17.76 13.59 -9.05
CA VAL A 135 17.81 12.69 -10.21
C VAL A 135 16.69 11.65 -10.23
N TYR A 136 15.97 11.51 -9.11
CA TYR A 136 14.84 10.61 -8.97
C TYR A 136 13.87 11.16 -7.94
N SER A 137 12.57 11.11 -8.23
CA SER A 137 11.51 11.49 -7.32
C SER A 137 10.33 10.53 -7.52
N ALA A 138 9.79 9.95 -6.45
CA ALA A 138 8.64 9.07 -6.55
C ALA A 138 7.75 9.09 -5.30
N GLU A 139 6.46 8.91 -5.51
CA GLU A 139 5.48 8.61 -4.47
C GLU A 139 4.90 7.21 -4.70
N VAL A 140 4.93 6.38 -3.66
CA VAL A 140 4.47 5.00 -3.74
C VAL A 140 3.27 4.78 -2.83
N LYS A 141 2.13 4.41 -3.42
CA LYS A 141 0.96 3.95 -2.69
C LYS A 141 1.03 2.45 -2.44
N LEU A 142 1.26 2.07 -1.19
CA LEU A 142 1.28 0.70 -0.72
C LEU A 142 -0.12 0.10 -0.65
N ARG A 143 -0.14 -1.23 -0.55
CA ARG A 143 -1.36 -2.01 -0.43
C ARG A 143 -1.87 -2.09 1.01
N THR A 144 -3.12 -1.71 1.24
CA THR A 144 -3.76 -1.70 2.58
C THR A 144 -4.81 -2.80 2.80
N ASP A 145 -5.30 -3.44 1.74
CA ASP A 145 -6.40 -4.42 1.77
C ASP A 145 -6.08 -5.78 2.43
N MET A 146 -4.83 -5.98 2.87
CA MET A 146 -4.36 -7.29 3.35
C MET A 146 -5.05 -7.76 4.61
N VAL A 147 -5.33 -6.84 5.53
CA VAL A 147 -6.00 -7.15 6.80
C VAL A 147 -7.39 -7.71 6.52
N LYS A 148 -8.14 -7.04 5.63
CA LYS A 148 -9.44 -7.51 5.14
C LYS A 148 -9.36 -8.91 4.55
N LEU A 149 -8.43 -9.15 3.62
CA LEU A 149 -8.31 -10.46 2.98
C LEU A 149 -7.88 -11.59 3.91
N ASN A 150 -6.99 -11.30 4.86
CA ASN A 150 -6.59 -12.29 5.86
C ASN A 150 -7.75 -12.63 6.79
N SER A 151 -8.61 -11.64 7.10
CA SER A 151 -9.87 -11.85 7.82
C SER A 151 -10.84 -12.71 7.02
N GLU A 152 -11.12 -12.34 5.76
CA GLU A 152 -11.98 -13.12 4.85
C GLU A 152 -11.48 -14.57 4.70
N ARG A 153 -10.18 -14.76 4.48
CA ARG A 153 -9.55 -16.09 4.41
C ARG A 153 -9.79 -16.90 5.69
N ARG A 154 -9.66 -16.27 6.86
CA ARG A 154 -9.92 -16.91 8.15
C ARG A 154 -11.39 -17.31 8.27
N GLN A 155 -12.31 -16.42 7.88
CA GLN A 155 -13.75 -16.68 7.90
C GLN A 155 -14.13 -17.85 6.98
N TYR A 156 -13.67 -17.87 5.73
CA TYR A 156 -13.95 -18.97 4.81
C TYR A 156 -13.43 -20.32 5.32
N ARG A 157 -12.24 -20.34 5.94
CA ARG A 157 -11.69 -21.56 6.56
C ARG A 157 -12.54 -22.04 7.75
N ARG A 158 -13.04 -21.13 8.59
CA ARG A 158 -13.95 -21.45 9.70
C ARG A 158 -15.29 -21.99 9.19
N ALA A 159 -15.90 -21.31 8.23
CA ALA A 159 -17.16 -21.72 7.62
C ALA A 159 -17.05 -23.09 6.93
N ARG A 160 -15.95 -23.36 6.22
CA ARG A 160 -15.67 -24.69 5.67
C ARG A 160 -15.53 -25.73 6.78
N ARG A 161 -14.78 -25.42 7.84
CA ARG A 161 -14.57 -26.36 8.95
C ARG A 161 -15.88 -26.78 9.58
N ASN A 162 -16.73 -25.81 9.95
CA ASN A 162 -18.04 -26.06 10.53
C ASN A 162 -18.90 -26.94 9.61
N ARG A 163 -18.97 -26.64 8.30
CA ARG A 163 -19.85 -27.38 7.38
C ARG A 163 -19.33 -28.74 6.92
N LYS A 164 -18.01 -28.94 6.83
CA LYS A 164 -17.41 -30.09 6.10
C LYS A 164 -16.41 -30.90 6.92
N THR A 165 -15.86 -30.36 7.99
CA THR A 165 -14.84 -31.04 8.81
C THR A 165 -15.05 -30.74 10.28
N TRP A 166 -16.30 -30.80 10.75
CA TRP A 166 -16.65 -30.50 12.14
C TRP A 166 -16.02 -31.51 13.10
N TYR A 167 -15.93 -32.77 12.67
CA TYR A 167 -15.27 -33.88 13.39
C TYR A 167 -13.75 -33.71 13.55
N ARG A 168 -13.12 -32.78 12.79
CA ARG A 168 -11.66 -32.63 12.83
C ARG A 168 -11.23 -31.77 14.03
N GLN A 169 -10.60 -32.44 15.00
CA GLN A 169 -10.05 -31.82 16.20
C GLN A 169 -9.17 -30.59 15.90
N PRO A 170 -9.27 -29.51 16.71
CA PRO A 170 -8.34 -28.38 16.65
C PRO A 170 -6.91 -28.81 16.98
N ARG A 171 -5.91 -28.26 16.25
CA ARG A 171 -4.48 -28.47 16.54
C ARG A 171 -3.88 -27.12 16.94
N PHE A 172 -3.83 -26.84 18.24
CA PHE A 172 -3.34 -25.56 18.76
C PHE A 172 -1.82 -25.44 18.69
N ASP A 173 -1.11 -26.55 18.88
CA ASP A 173 0.37 -26.59 18.93
C ASP A 173 1.03 -26.28 17.59
N ASN A 174 0.30 -26.45 16.48
CA ASN A 174 0.76 -26.07 15.14
C ASN A 174 0.85 -24.54 14.93
N LYS A 175 0.57 -23.72 15.96
CA LYS A 175 0.57 -22.26 15.89
C LYS A 175 1.79 -21.62 16.56
N LYS A 176 2.87 -22.38 16.80
CA LYS A 176 4.12 -21.80 17.32
C LYS A 176 4.64 -20.75 16.33
N LYS A 177 4.91 -19.55 16.82
CA LYS A 177 5.52 -18.47 16.05
C LYS A 177 7.02 -18.50 16.33
N PRO A 178 7.88 -18.39 15.31
CA PRO A 178 9.32 -18.27 15.51
C PRO A 178 9.65 -16.94 16.21
N ASP A 179 10.85 -16.86 16.75
CA ASP A 179 11.35 -15.60 17.30
C ASP A 179 11.47 -14.52 16.20
N GLY A 180 11.20 -13.26 16.55
CA GLY A 180 11.17 -12.15 15.59
C GLY A 180 10.01 -12.19 14.57
N TRP A 181 9.01 -13.05 14.77
CA TRP A 181 7.84 -13.17 13.90
C TRP A 181 7.05 -11.86 13.84
N LEU A 182 6.89 -11.34 12.63
CA LEU A 182 5.98 -10.22 12.36
C LEU A 182 4.66 -10.72 11.81
N ALA A 183 3.59 -9.99 12.13
CA ALA A 183 2.29 -10.24 11.50
C ALA A 183 2.42 -10.12 9.97
N PRO A 184 1.78 -11.00 9.17
CA PRO A 184 1.97 -11.02 7.72
C PRO A 184 1.70 -9.67 7.02
N SER A 185 0.79 -8.86 7.56
CA SER A 185 0.51 -7.51 7.05
C SER A 185 1.66 -6.53 7.28
N ILE A 186 2.35 -6.63 8.41
CA ILE A 186 3.49 -5.80 8.76
C ILE A 186 4.71 -6.25 7.96
N GLN A 187 4.96 -7.57 7.92
CA GLN A 187 6.05 -8.16 7.14
C GLN A 187 5.97 -7.75 5.66
N HIS A 188 4.80 -7.87 5.03
CA HIS A 188 4.65 -7.49 3.64
C HIS A 188 4.99 -6.02 3.36
N LYS A 189 4.65 -5.12 4.29
CA LYS A 189 4.99 -3.70 4.13
C LYS A 189 6.49 -3.49 4.27
N LEU A 190 7.15 -4.13 5.23
CA LEU A 190 8.61 -4.13 5.35
C LEU A 190 9.28 -4.65 4.06
N ASP A 191 8.85 -5.82 3.57
CA ASP A 191 9.35 -6.40 2.32
C ASP A 191 9.13 -5.47 1.12
N SER A 192 8.01 -4.73 1.13
CA SER A 192 7.69 -3.77 0.07
C SER A 192 8.64 -2.57 0.09
N HIS A 193 9.00 -2.05 1.27
CA HIS A 193 10.00 -0.98 1.39
C HIS A 193 11.36 -1.43 0.85
N ILE A 194 11.84 -2.60 1.30
CA ILE A 194 13.11 -3.17 0.85
C ILE A 194 13.09 -3.38 -0.67
N LYS A 195 12.02 -3.97 -1.21
CA LYS A 195 11.88 -4.21 -2.65
C LYS A 195 11.87 -2.92 -3.46
N LEU A 196 11.30 -1.83 -2.94
CA LEU A 196 11.29 -0.54 -3.63
C LEU A 196 12.68 0.10 -3.61
N ILE A 197 13.38 0.07 -2.47
CA ILE A 197 14.76 0.55 -2.34
C ILE A 197 15.68 -0.20 -3.31
N GLU A 198 15.61 -1.53 -3.33
CA GLU A 198 16.42 -2.34 -4.26
C GLU A 198 16.09 -2.07 -5.73
N LYS A 199 14.84 -1.73 -6.05
CA LYS A 199 14.48 -1.30 -7.41
C LYS A 199 15.08 0.06 -7.79
N VAL A 200 15.24 0.97 -6.84
CA VAL A 200 15.93 2.25 -7.07
C VAL A 200 17.43 2.01 -7.23
N LYS A 201 18.04 1.17 -6.38
CA LYS A 201 19.45 0.75 -6.53
C LYS A 201 19.73 0.03 -7.84
N ALA A 202 18.75 -0.68 -8.41
CA ALA A 202 18.91 -1.32 -9.71
C ALA A 202 19.02 -0.33 -10.89
N ILE A 203 18.58 0.92 -10.72
CA ILE A 203 18.60 1.95 -11.78
C ILE A 203 19.58 3.09 -11.50
N LEU A 204 20.00 3.29 -10.24
CA LEU A 204 20.87 4.37 -9.81
C LEU A 204 21.99 3.88 -8.90
N PRO A 205 23.22 4.42 -9.04
CA PRO A 205 24.33 4.09 -8.17
C PRO A 205 24.20 4.81 -6.82
N ILE A 206 23.32 4.31 -5.95
CA ILE A 206 23.10 4.88 -4.62
C ILE A 206 24.30 4.57 -3.71
N THR A 207 24.87 5.61 -3.09
CA THR A 207 25.98 5.48 -2.14
C THR A 207 25.51 5.49 -0.69
N LYS A 208 24.51 6.34 -0.39
CA LYS A 208 23.99 6.56 0.97
C LYS A 208 22.48 6.50 1.00
N ILE A 209 21.90 5.96 2.06
CA ILE A 209 20.44 5.92 2.27
C ILE A 209 20.12 6.65 3.57
N GLU A 210 19.26 7.66 3.48
CA GLU A 210 18.70 8.40 4.60
C GLU A 210 17.22 8.02 4.73
N ILE A 211 16.81 7.52 5.88
CA ILE A 211 15.42 7.12 6.12
C ILE A 211 14.84 8.09 7.14
N GLU A 212 13.62 8.60 6.93
CA GLU A 212 12.90 9.28 8.00
C GLU A 212 12.38 8.25 8.98
N VAL A 213 12.70 8.52 10.24
CA VAL A 213 12.40 7.62 11.29
C VAL A 213 11.55 8.45 12.32
N ALA A 214 10.29 8.07 12.61
CA ALA A 214 9.40 8.80 13.55
C ALA A 214 9.82 8.70 15.04
N ALA A 215 10.03 9.83 15.72
CA ALA A 215 10.70 9.91 17.04
C ALA A 215 9.98 9.28 18.26
N PHE A 216 8.76 8.77 18.11
CA PHE A 216 7.91 8.56 19.28
C PHE A 216 7.45 7.13 19.46
N ASP A 217 7.97 6.51 20.51
CA ASP A 217 7.36 5.32 21.07
C ASP A 217 6.14 5.75 21.91
N ILE A 218 4.95 5.60 21.34
CA ILE A 218 3.70 6.00 21.99
C ILE A 218 3.52 5.34 23.36
N GLN A 219 4.07 4.14 23.55
CA GLN A 219 3.99 3.47 24.85
C GLN A 219 4.89 4.15 25.88
N LYS A 220 6.10 4.58 25.50
CA LYS A 220 6.96 5.40 26.36
C LYS A 220 6.40 6.79 26.63
N ILE A 221 5.69 7.40 25.67
CA ILE A 221 5.02 8.69 25.93
C ILE A 221 3.92 8.52 26.98
N LYS A 222 3.14 7.43 26.90
CA LYS A 222 2.08 7.16 27.88
C LYS A 222 2.63 6.70 29.23
N ASN A 223 3.79 6.05 29.26
CA ASN A 223 4.47 5.64 30.47
C ASN A 223 5.99 5.56 30.24
N PRO A 224 6.75 6.59 30.65
CA PRO A 224 8.19 6.73 30.40
C PRO A 224 9.07 5.59 30.96
N GLU A 225 8.59 4.89 32.00
CA GLU A 225 9.32 3.79 32.67
C GLU A 225 9.12 2.41 32.02
N ILE A 226 8.38 2.34 30.91
CA ILE A 226 8.13 1.06 30.22
C ILE A 226 9.44 0.54 29.61
N SER A 227 9.85 -0.65 30.08
CA SER A 227 10.99 -1.41 29.56
C SER A 227 10.69 -2.92 29.51
N GLY A 228 11.32 -3.62 28.55
CA GLY A 228 11.28 -5.09 28.44
C GLY A 228 9.87 -5.68 28.36
N ILE A 229 9.56 -6.61 29.28
CA ILE A 229 8.29 -7.35 29.36
C ILE A 229 7.07 -6.42 29.54
N LYS A 230 7.26 -5.19 30.04
CA LYS A 230 6.18 -4.18 30.15
C LYS A 230 5.68 -3.68 28.77
N TYR A 231 6.45 -3.83 27.69
CA TYR A 231 5.97 -3.54 26.32
C TYR A 231 4.95 -4.57 25.81
N GLN A 232 5.14 -5.83 26.19
CA GLN A 232 4.28 -6.95 25.79
C GLN A 232 3.00 -6.98 26.62
N ASN A 233 3.07 -6.48 27.85
CA ASN A 233 1.98 -6.39 28.79
C ASN A 233 1.30 -5.03 28.70
N GLY A 234 0.23 -4.91 27.90
CA GLY A 234 -0.59 -3.71 27.85
C GLY A 234 -1.39 -3.45 29.14
N VAL A 235 -2.37 -2.55 29.08
CA VAL A 235 -3.29 -2.21 30.19
C VAL A 235 -4.05 -3.42 30.79
N GLN A 236 -3.97 -4.57 30.11
CA GLN A 236 -4.60 -5.84 30.44
C GLN A 236 -3.74 -6.75 31.33
N LYS A 237 -2.54 -6.32 31.74
CA LYS A 237 -1.52 -7.16 32.38
C LYS A 237 -2.05 -8.00 33.55
N ASP A 238 -2.99 -7.45 34.31
CA ASP A 238 -3.55 -8.08 35.52
C ASP A 238 -4.96 -8.66 35.31
N SER A 239 -5.44 -8.71 34.06
CA SER A 239 -6.76 -9.26 33.70
C SER A 239 -6.63 -10.64 33.05
N TRP A 240 -7.52 -11.59 33.38
CA TRP A 240 -7.48 -12.94 32.84
C TRP A 240 -7.71 -12.96 31.31
N ASN A 241 -8.54 -12.03 30.83
CA ASN A 241 -8.78 -11.83 29.41
C ASN A 241 -9.27 -10.40 29.12
N THR A 242 -9.19 -9.98 27.84
CA THR A 242 -9.69 -8.68 27.37
C THR A 242 -11.14 -8.42 27.74
N ARG A 243 -11.98 -9.46 27.79
CA ARG A 243 -13.41 -9.31 28.09
C ARG A 243 -13.61 -8.86 29.53
N GLU A 244 -12.96 -9.52 30.47
CA GLU A 244 -13.00 -9.22 31.90
C GLU A 244 -12.44 -7.84 32.18
N TYR A 245 -11.31 -7.47 31.56
CA TYR A 245 -10.78 -6.10 31.66
C TYR A 245 -11.84 -5.05 31.27
N VAL A 246 -12.53 -5.25 30.15
CA VAL A 246 -13.54 -4.30 29.66
C VAL A 246 -14.75 -4.28 30.59
N LEU A 247 -15.20 -5.43 31.08
CA LEU A 247 -16.30 -5.51 32.06
C LEU A 247 -15.94 -4.79 33.36
N TYR A 248 -14.73 -5.00 33.88
CA TYR A 248 -14.23 -4.34 35.08
C TYR A 248 -14.13 -2.82 34.89
N ARG A 249 -13.49 -2.37 33.80
CA ARG A 249 -13.39 -0.95 33.43
C ARG A 249 -14.76 -0.26 33.37
N ASP A 250 -15.75 -0.98 32.86
CA ASP A 250 -17.11 -0.48 32.67
C ASP A 250 -18.00 -0.72 33.91
N ASN A 251 -17.41 -1.05 35.07
CA ASN A 251 -18.08 -1.34 36.34
C ASN A 251 -19.21 -2.37 36.21
N HIS A 252 -19.01 -3.39 35.37
CA HIS A 252 -20.01 -4.43 35.06
C HIS A 252 -21.39 -3.84 34.75
N THR A 253 -21.42 -2.70 34.05
CA THR A 253 -22.64 -1.98 33.75
C THR A 253 -22.73 -1.69 32.26
N CYS A 254 -23.93 -1.84 31.68
CA CYS A 254 -24.17 -1.47 30.29
C CYS A 254 -23.92 0.03 30.08
N GLN A 255 -22.97 0.37 29.20
CA GLN A 255 -22.54 1.74 28.96
C GLN A 255 -23.58 2.57 28.19
N HIS A 256 -24.55 1.91 27.55
CA HIS A 256 -25.65 2.60 26.87
C HIS A 256 -26.84 2.85 27.81
N CYS A 257 -27.46 1.80 28.34
CA CYS A 257 -28.69 1.93 29.12
C CYS A 257 -28.46 2.12 30.62
N LYS A 258 -27.23 1.95 31.12
CA LYS A 258 -26.87 2.07 32.55
C LYS A 258 -27.80 1.27 33.47
N GLY A 259 -28.16 0.06 33.05
CA GLY A 259 -29.05 -0.84 33.82
C GLY A 259 -30.55 -0.67 33.57
N LYS A 260 -31.00 0.33 32.80
CA LYS A 260 -32.43 0.59 32.54
C LYS A 260 -33.17 -0.59 31.88
N SER A 261 -32.48 -1.43 31.12
CA SER A 261 -33.10 -2.60 30.48
C SER A 261 -33.33 -3.79 31.42
N ARG A 262 -32.81 -3.74 32.66
CA ARG A 262 -32.88 -4.81 33.67
C ARG A 262 -32.37 -6.19 33.19
N ASN A 263 -31.63 -6.26 32.09
CA ASN A 263 -31.06 -7.50 31.58
C ASN A 263 -29.69 -7.74 32.26
N PRO A 264 -29.52 -8.85 33.01
CA PRO A 264 -28.28 -9.13 33.74
C PRO A 264 -27.13 -9.62 32.85
N ILE A 265 -27.41 -10.03 31.60
CA ILE A 265 -26.42 -10.59 30.70
C ILE A 265 -25.66 -9.47 29.98
N LEU A 266 -24.35 -9.40 30.23
CA LEU A 266 -23.44 -8.43 29.63
C LEU A 266 -22.54 -9.05 28.56
N GLN A 267 -22.42 -8.33 27.45
CA GLN A 267 -21.60 -8.66 26.31
C GLN A 267 -20.64 -7.52 26.00
N VAL A 268 -19.46 -7.88 25.49
CA VAL A 268 -18.46 -6.90 25.06
C VAL A 268 -18.61 -6.69 23.56
N HIS A 269 -19.04 -5.48 23.19
CA HIS A 269 -19.30 -5.06 21.83
C HIS A 269 -18.11 -4.32 21.21
N HIS A 270 -17.88 -4.49 19.92
CA HIS A 270 -16.91 -3.70 19.16
C HIS A 270 -17.54 -2.39 18.68
N ILE A 271 -17.08 -1.24 19.14
CA ILE A 271 -17.57 0.09 18.72
C ILE A 271 -17.42 0.25 17.20
N VAL A 272 -16.21 -0.02 16.70
CA VAL A 272 -15.93 -0.20 15.28
C VAL A 272 -15.71 -1.68 15.03
N SER A 273 -16.27 -2.22 13.96
CA SER A 273 -16.11 -3.64 13.59
C SER A 273 -14.69 -4.14 13.81
N ARG A 274 -14.55 -5.34 14.39
CA ARG A 274 -13.25 -5.97 14.66
C ARG A 274 -12.28 -5.94 13.48
N GLN A 275 -12.81 -6.00 12.26
CA GLN A 275 -12.01 -5.94 11.03
C GLN A 275 -11.28 -4.60 10.87
N ILE A 276 -11.92 -3.50 11.26
CA ILE A 276 -11.39 -2.13 11.11
C ILE A 276 -10.79 -1.64 12.42
N GLY A 277 -11.44 -1.80 13.57
CA GLY A 277 -10.96 -1.29 14.87
C GLY A 277 -10.03 -2.25 15.63
N GLY A 278 -10.05 -3.55 15.32
CA GLY A 278 -9.31 -4.56 16.09
C GLY A 278 -9.99 -4.92 17.41
N ASP A 279 -9.24 -5.58 18.30
CA ASP A 279 -9.72 -6.05 19.62
C ASP A 279 -9.09 -5.26 20.79
N ALA A 280 -8.56 -4.06 20.53
CA ALA A 280 -8.02 -3.21 21.59
C ALA A 280 -9.15 -2.82 22.56
N PRO A 281 -8.91 -2.79 23.89
CA PRO A 281 -9.93 -2.40 24.87
C PRO A 281 -10.64 -1.09 24.56
N ASP A 282 -9.94 -0.12 24.00
CA ASP A 282 -10.50 1.19 23.63
C ASP A 282 -11.59 1.07 22.54
N ASN A 283 -11.56 0.00 21.73
CA ASN A 283 -12.59 -0.30 20.72
C ASN A 283 -13.71 -1.20 21.25
N LEU A 284 -13.67 -1.54 22.54
CA LEU A 284 -14.60 -2.46 23.17
C LEU A 284 -15.45 -1.73 24.20
N LEU A 285 -16.72 -2.10 24.29
CA LEU A 285 -17.69 -1.49 25.20
C LEU A 285 -18.62 -2.56 25.79
N THR A 286 -18.91 -2.47 27.07
CA THR A 286 -19.88 -3.34 27.73
C THR A 286 -21.31 -2.91 27.43
N LEU A 287 -22.10 -3.82 26.87
CA LEU A 287 -23.53 -3.65 26.60
C LEU A 287 -24.32 -4.82 27.19
N CYS A 288 -25.53 -4.57 27.67
CA CYS A 288 -26.47 -5.66 27.91
C CYS A 288 -26.94 -6.26 26.58
N GLU A 289 -27.38 -7.52 26.60
CA GLU A 289 -27.86 -8.23 25.41
C GLU A 289 -28.91 -7.45 24.60
N THR A 290 -29.88 -6.83 25.26
CA THR A 290 -30.91 -6.03 24.57
C THR A 290 -30.35 -4.83 23.81
N CYS A 291 -29.32 -4.18 24.36
CA CYS A 291 -28.67 -3.05 23.70
C CYS A 291 -27.74 -3.56 22.60
N HIS A 292 -26.99 -4.62 22.87
CA HIS A 292 -26.10 -5.26 21.91
C HIS A 292 -26.83 -5.66 20.61
N ASP A 293 -28.02 -6.25 20.73
CA ASP A 293 -28.85 -6.65 19.60
C ASP A 293 -29.38 -5.45 18.81
N LYS A 294 -29.81 -4.39 19.49
CA LYS A 294 -30.29 -3.17 18.83
C LYS A 294 -29.17 -2.49 18.05
N VAL A 295 -27.96 -2.41 18.61
CA VAL A 295 -26.79 -1.86 17.92
C VAL A 295 -26.41 -2.74 16.74
N SER A 296 -26.36 -4.06 16.91
CA SER A 296 -26.00 -5.00 15.85
C SER A 296 -26.97 -4.97 14.66
N LYS A 297 -28.25 -4.64 14.91
CA LYS A 297 -29.31 -4.47 13.88
C LYS A 297 -29.38 -3.04 13.31
N GLY A 298 -28.49 -2.13 13.73
CA GLY A 298 -28.49 -0.72 13.30
C GLY A 298 -29.67 0.10 13.83
N LYS A 299 -30.42 -0.42 14.81
CA LYS A 299 -31.58 0.25 15.43
C LYS A 299 -31.18 1.19 16.57
N LEU A 300 -29.90 1.19 16.94
CA LEU A 300 -29.35 2.01 18.01
C LEU A 300 -27.95 2.49 17.63
N ILE A 301 -27.73 3.80 17.70
CA ILE A 301 -26.42 4.42 17.51
C ILE A 301 -25.84 4.68 18.90
N LEU A 302 -24.62 4.20 19.13
CA LEU A 302 -23.88 4.46 20.36
C LEU A 302 -23.20 5.82 20.26
N ASP A 303 -23.48 6.70 21.22
CA ASP A 303 -22.75 7.96 21.37
C ASP A 303 -21.45 7.72 22.13
N VAL A 304 -20.46 7.16 21.42
CA VAL A 304 -19.15 6.85 21.98
C VAL A 304 -18.09 7.38 21.03
N LYS A 305 -17.09 8.06 21.59
CA LYS A 305 -15.95 8.55 20.83
C LYS A 305 -15.24 7.37 20.18
N ILE A 306 -15.20 7.38 18.84
CA ILE A 306 -14.48 6.36 18.08
C ILE A 306 -12.99 6.49 18.42
N PRO A 307 -12.32 5.44 18.93
CA PRO A 307 -10.91 5.51 19.25
C PRO A 307 -10.10 5.68 17.97
N THR A 308 -9.27 6.73 17.91
CA THR A 308 -8.27 6.89 16.84
C THR A 308 -7.13 5.91 17.11
N GLY A 309 -7.17 4.76 16.46
CA GLY A 309 -6.15 3.72 16.63
C GLY A 309 -4.78 4.16 16.09
N PHE A 310 -3.73 3.93 16.88
CA PHE A 310 -2.35 4.30 16.54
C PHE A 310 -1.66 3.31 15.58
N LYS A 311 -2.37 2.84 14.55
CA LYS A 311 -1.85 1.80 13.65
C LYS A 311 -0.66 2.28 12.83
N PRO A 312 -0.71 3.47 12.18
CA PRO A 312 0.44 3.98 11.45
C PRO A 312 1.67 4.13 12.35
N GLU A 313 1.51 4.69 13.53
CA GLU A 313 2.60 5.00 14.45
C GLU A 313 3.21 3.72 15.06
N THR A 314 2.38 2.76 15.46
CA THR A 314 2.85 1.44 15.95
C THR A 314 3.59 0.70 14.84
N PHE A 315 3.10 0.78 13.60
CA PHE A 315 3.78 0.20 12.45
C PHE A 315 5.14 0.86 12.23
N MET A 316 5.19 2.19 12.28
CA MET A 316 6.42 2.95 12.14
C MET A 316 7.43 2.49 13.17
N SER A 317 7.09 2.42 14.45
CA SER A 317 8.05 2.01 15.48
C SER A 317 8.60 0.58 15.28
N ILE A 318 7.77 -0.37 14.83
CA ILE A 318 8.17 -1.78 14.63
C ILE A 318 9.00 -1.97 13.35
N VAL A 319 8.55 -1.42 12.22
CA VAL A 319 9.16 -1.69 10.91
C VAL A 319 10.44 -0.91 10.70
N ARG A 320 10.53 0.30 11.24
CA ARG A 320 11.63 1.25 11.11
C ARG A 320 12.99 0.69 11.52
N TRP A 321 13.13 0.21 12.76
CA TRP A 321 14.40 -0.36 13.23
C TRP A 321 14.76 -1.64 12.48
N LYS A 322 13.77 -2.47 12.17
CA LYS A 322 14.01 -3.68 11.38
C LYS A 322 14.46 -3.35 9.97
N LEU A 323 13.89 -2.31 9.34
CA LEU A 323 14.28 -1.83 8.01
C LEU A 323 15.72 -1.32 8.02
N VAL A 324 16.07 -0.42 8.94
CA VAL A 324 17.43 0.12 9.07
C VAL A 324 18.43 -0.99 9.32
N ASN A 325 18.16 -1.90 10.25
CA ASN A 325 19.05 -3.01 10.58
C ASN A 325 19.24 -3.98 9.42
N LEU A 326 18.16 -4.33 8.70
CA LEU A 326 18.26 -5.20 7.52
C LEU A 326 19.05 -4.55 6.39
N LEU A 327 18.87 -3.25 6.15
CA LEU A 327 19.60 -2.55 5.11
C LEU A 327 21.09 -2.39 5.47
N ARG A 328 21.42 -2.13 6.73
CA ARG A 328 22.81 -2.13 7.22
C ARG A 328 23.44 -3.52 7.10
N GLY A 329 22.71 -4.57 7.49
CA GLY A 329 23.16 -5.96 7.35
C GLY A 329 23.40 -6.39 5.90
N ALA A 330 22.73 -5.75 4.93
CA ALA A 330 22.98 -5.94 3.49
C ALA A 330 24.17 -5.12 2.95
N GLY A 331 24.95 -4.46 3.81
CA GLY A 331 26.15 -3.71 3.44
C GLY A 331 25.89 -2.28 2.97
N ASN A 332 24.70 -1.72 3.18
CA ASN A 332 24.39 -0.34 2.79
C ASN A 332 24.78 0.65 3.90
N ILE A 333 25.26 1.83 3.50
CA ILE A 333 25.45 2.97 4.41
C ILE A 333 24.09 3.61 4.66
N VAL A 334 23.51 3.33 5.84
CA VAL A 334 22.17 3.78 6.21
C VAL A 334 22.21 4.64 7.46
N ASN A 335 21.72 5.86 7.29
CA ASN A 335 21.48 6.81 8.35
C ASN A 335 19.97 7.02 8.54
N HIS A 336 19.65 7.67 9.65
CA HIS A 336 18.29 7.95 10.01
C HIS A 336 18.12 9.39 10.47
N THR A 337 16.98 9.96 10.12
CA THR A 337 16.55 11.29 10.55
C THR A 337 15.24 11.20 11.33
N TYR A 338 14.83 12.30 11.97
CA TYR A 338 13.59 12.37 12.71
C TYR A 338 12.56 13.26 12.03
N GLY A 339 11.28 12.89 12.12
CA GLY A 339 10.21 13.63 11.43
C GLY A 339 10.01 15.08 11.86
N TYR A 340 10.42 15.44 13.09
CA TYR A 340 10.41 16.86 13.49
C TYR A 340 11.50 17.67 12.78
N ILE A 341 12.65 17.04 12.48
CA ILE A 341 13.76 17.66 11.73
C ILE A 341 13.34 17.86 10.27
N THR A 342 12.72 16.83 9.65
CA THR A 342 12.24 16.92 8.27
C THR A 342 11.17 18.00 8.14
N LYS A 343 10.22 18.08 9.09
CA LYS A 343 9.24 19.16 9.16
C LYS A 343 9.88 20.54 9.29
N PHE A 344 10.85 20.71 10.19
CA PHE A 344 11.54 22.00 10.38
C PHE A 344 12.25 22.44 9.09
N ASN A 345 13.05 21.56 8.50
CA ASN A 345 13.78 21.85 7.27
C ASN A 345 12.83 22.12 6.09
N ARG A 346 11.71 21.41 5.99
CA ARG A 346 10.71 21.64 4.94
C ARG A 346 10.08 23.03 5.04
N ILE A 347 9.75 23.47 6.26
CA ILE A 347 9.18 24.80 6.50
C ILE A 347 10.22 25.89 6.20
N ALA A 348 11.47 25.69 6.63
CA ALA A 348 12.56 26.62 6.35
C ALA A 348 12.81 26.81 4.83
N LEU A 349 12.57 25.76 4.02
CA LEU A 349 12.68 25.80 2.56
C LEU A 349 11.39 26.27 1.84
N GLY A 350 10.29 26.53 2.57
CA GLY A 350 9.03 26.97 1.98
C GLY A 350 8.33 25.93 1.08
N LEU A 351 8.60 24.64 1.28
CA LEU A 351 8.09 23.58 0.41
C LEU A 351 6.73 23.01 0.88
N GLU A 352 5.85 22.73 -0.07
CA GLU A 352 4.56 22.08 0.18
C GLU A 352 4.72 20.66 0.75
N LYS A 353 3.68 20.17 1.44
CA LYS A 353 3.70 18.84 2.03
C LYS A 353 3.38 17.77 0.98
N SER A 354 4.37 16.93 0.68
CA SER A 354 4.23 15.73 -0.16
C SER A 354 5.26 14.70 0.31
N HIS A 355 4.94 13.41 0.18
CA HIS A 355 5.86 12.33 0.55
C HIS A 355 7.17 12.40 -0.24
N SER A 356 7.09 12.74 -1.54
CA SER A 356 8.30 12.92 -2.37
C SER A 356 9.15 14.14 -1.95
N ILE A 357 8.50 15.19 -1.44
CA ILE A 357 9.18 16.39 -0.95
C ILE A 357 9.83 16.11 0.41
N ASP A 358 9.12 15.42 1.30
CA ASP A 358 9.68 14.99 2.59
C ASP A 358 10.91 14.09 2.35
N ALA A 359 10.85 13.17 1.38
CA ALA A 359 12.00 12.37 0.93
C ALA A 359 13.18 13.21 0.41
N PHE A 360 12.93 14.31 -0.30
CA PHE A 360 13.99 15.22 -0.77
C PHE A 360 14.69 15.90 0.40
N VAL A 361 13.93 16.38 1.39
CA VAL A 361 14.47 16.99 2.61
C VAL A 361 15.25 15.97 3.44
N ILE A 362 14.76 14.73 3.54
CA ILE A 362 15.44 13.62 4.23
C ILE A 362 16.80 13.33 3.59
N ALA A 363 16.90 13.38 2.27
CA ALA A 363 18.15 13.14 1.55
C ALA A 363 19.21 14.24 1.80
N GLY A 364 18.84 15.35 2.45
CA GLY A 364 19.69 16.54 2.64
C GLY A 364 19.50 17.61 1.56
N GLY A 365 18.38 17.58 0.84
CA GLY A 365 18.06 18.56 -0.19
C GLY A 365 17.79 19.95 0.40
N THR A 366 18.42 20.97 -0.19
CA THR A 366 18.29 22.39 0.15
C THR A 366 17.97 23.20 -1.10
N MET A 367 18.98 23.55 -1.91
CA MET A 367 18.87 24.42 -3.10
C MET A 367 19.02 23.67 -4.43
N GLN A 368 19.10 22.34 -4.41
CA GLN A 368 19.28 21.54 -5.63
C GLN A 368 18.07 21.69 -6.56
N GLU A 369 18.34 21.69 -7.87
CA GLU A 369 17.28 21.68 -8.88
C GLU A 369 16.41 20.44 -8.70
N ARG A 370 15.11 20.66 -8.50
CA ARG A 370 14.12 19.60 -8.33
C ARG A 370 13.86 18.90 -9.65
N ASN A 371 13.57 17.60 -9.59
CA ASN A 371 13.23 16.86 -10.78
C ASN A 371 11.80 17.24 -11.21
N SER A 372 11.69 17.81 -12.42
CA SER A 372 10.40 18.16 -13.03
C SER A 372 9.44 16.97 -13.20
N ILE A 373 9.95 15.74 -13.14
CA ILE A 373 9.17 14.52 -13.31
C ILE A 373 9.24 13.67 -12.05
N SER A 374 8.09 13.47 -11.42
CA SER A 374 7.92 12.54 -10.32
C SER A 374 7.19 11.26 -10.78
N PHE A 375 7.50 10.13 -10.16
CA PHE A 375 6.83 8.86 -10.44
C PHE A 375 5.73 8.59 -9.43
N LEU A 376 4.52 8.28 -9.91
CA LEU A 376 3.48 7.69 -9.09
C LEU A 376 3.53 6.17 -9.23
N ILE A 377 3.79 5.48 -8.12
CA ILE A 377 3.87 4.03 -8.07
C ILE A 377 2.70 3.50 -7.26
N LYS A 378 1.94 2.56 -7.81
CA LYS A 378 0.84 1.89 -7.09
C LYS A 378 1.10 0.41 -6.95
N GLN A 379 1.15 -0.07 -5.71
CA GLN A 379 1.29 -1.50 -5.44
C GLN A 379 -0.06 -2.20 -5.57
N VAL A 380 -0.11 -3.21 -6.44
CA VAL A 380 -1.29 -4.04 -6.70
C VAL A 380 -1.00 -5.52 -6.48
N ARG A 381 -2.07 -6.32 -6.41
CA ARG A 381 -1.95 -7.77 -6.22
C ARG A 381 -1.37 -8.43 -7.46
N LYS A 382 -0.42 -9.36 -7.29
CA LYS A 382 0.09 -10.23 -8.38
C LYS A 382 -1.03 -11.02 -9.05
N CYS A 383 -1.99 -11.49 -8.25
CA CYS A 383 -3.17 -12.17 -8.76
C CYS A 383 -4.42 -11.64 -8.05
N ASN A 384 -5.35 -11.10 -8.83
CA ASN A 384 -6.66 -10.64 -8.35
C ASN A 384 -7.80 -11.53 -8.87
N ARG A 385 -7.47 -12.68 -9.46
CA ARG A 385 -8.44 -13.63 -9.99
C ARG A 385 -8.90 -14.57 -8.86
N LYS A 386 -10.20 -14.54 -8.55
CA LYS A 386 -10.84 -15.59 -7.75
C LYS A 386 -11.14 -16.79 -8.66
N LEU A 387 -10.76 -18.00 -8.26
CA LEU A 387 -11.06 -19.23 -9.00
C LEU A 387 -12.53 -19.65 -8.86
N PHE A 388 -13.13 -19.32 -7.71
CA PHE A 388 -14.51 -19.64 -7.38
C PHE A 388 -15.26 -18.39 -6.89
N LYS A 389 -16.59 -18.41 -7.00
CA LYS A 389 -17.55 -17.36 -6.64
C LYS A 389 -18.74 -17.95 -5.88
N GLY A 390 -19.62 -17.07 -5.38
CA GLY A 390 -20.75 -17.40 -4.51
C GLY A 390 -20.35 -17.51 -3.04
N ASP A 391 -21.31 -17.44 -2.13
CA ASP A 391 -21.06 -17.37 -0.67
C ASP A 391 -20.30 -18.58 -0.13
N ARG A 392 -20.52 -19.73 -0.79
CA ARG A 392 -19.87 -21.01 -0.48
C ARG A 392 -18.68 -21.34 -1.38
N SER A 393 -18.26 -20.44 -2.27
CA SER A 393 -17.24 -20.69 -3.30
C SER A 393 -17.57 -21.90 -4.19
N HIS A 394 -18.84 -22.09 -4.51
CA HIS A 394 -19.34 -23.26 -5.25
C HIS A 394 -19.38 -23.03 -6.78
N ILE A 395 -19.40 -21.78 -7.23
CA ILE A 395 -19.48 -21.44 -8.66
C ILE A 395 -18.07 -21.25 -9.20
N LYS A 396 -17.66 -22.01 -10.23
CA LYS A 396 -16.36 -21.82 -10.88
C LYS A 396 -16.34 -20.51 -11.68
N ASN A 397 -15.27 -19.74 -11.56
CA ASN A 397 -15.10 -18.51 -12.32
C ASN A 397 -14.65 -18.80 -13.76
N THR A 398 -15.57 -18.71 -14.71
CA THR A 398 -15.34 -19.00 -16.14
C THR A 398 -14.72 -17.83 -16.92
N ALA A 399 -14.64 -16.62 -16.36
CA ALA A 399 -14.00 -15.50 -17.05
C ALA A 399 -12.53 -15.84 -17.36
N THR A 400 -12.00 -15.55 -18.54
CA THR A 400 -10.58 -15.80 -18.82
C THR A 400 -9.68 -14.76 -18.12
N ARG A 401 -8.41 -15.11 -17.92
CA ARG A 401 -7.42 -14.19 -17.34
C ARG A 401 -7.09 -13.07 -18.33
N ILE A 402 -6.79 -13.47 -19.56
CA ILE A 402 -6.47 -12.60 -20.69
C ILE A 402 -7.70 -12.56 -21.59
N ILE A 403 -8.09 -11.36 -22.02
CA ILE A 403 -9.20 -11.13 -22.94
C ILE A 403 -8.60 -10.37 -24.13
N HIS A 404 -8.60 -11.01 -25.30
CA HIS A 404 -8.04 -10.47 -26.54
C HIS A 404 -6.62 -9.89 -26.38
N GLY A 405 -5.72 -10.63 -25.72
CA GLY A 405 -4.33 -10.21 -25.48
C GLY A 405 -4.12 -9.26 -24.30
N PHE A 406 -5.17 -8.70 -23.70
CA PHE A 406 -5.07 -7.78 -22.57
C PHE A 406 -5.54 -8.40 -21.25
N GLN A 407 -4.89 -8.02 -20.15
CA GLN A 407 -5.28 -8.35 -18.78
C GLN A 407 -5.38 -7.11 -17.90
N ARG A 408 -5.87 -7.30 -16.68
CA ARG A 408 -6.03 -6.22 -15.71
C ARG A 408 -4.64 -5.73 -15.27
N TYR A 409 -4.49 -4.42 -15.21
CA TYR A 409 -3.28 -3.66 -14.90
C TYR A 409 -2.21 -3.65 -15.97
N ASP A 410 -2.51 -4.11 -17.19
CA ASP A 410 -1.67 -3.79 -18.34
C ASP A 410 -1.67 -2.28 -18.57
N LYS A 411 -0.50 -1.74 -18.89
CA LYS A 411 -0.33 -0.35 -19.29
C LYS A 411 -0.57 -0.24 -20.78
N VAL A 412 -1.49 0.63 -21.18
CA VAL A 412 -1.94 0.78 -22.56
C VAL A 412 -1.91 2.24 -22.97
N LEU A 413 -1.72 2.49 -24.26
CA LEU A 413 -1.89 3.78 -24.89
C LEU A 413 -3.21 3.77 -25.66
N TRP A 414 -4.07 4.73 -25.34
CA TRP A 414 -5.37 4.94 -25.97
C TRP A 414 -5.47 6.40 -26.38
N ASN A 415 -5.67 6.70 -27.66
CA ASN A 415 -5.76 8.07 -28.19
C ASN A 415 -4.62 8.99 -27.69
N LYS A 416 -3.38 8.50 -27.72
CA LYS A 416 -2.16 9.19 -27.21
C LYS A 416 -2.14 9.45 -25.68
N ILE A 417 -3.09 8.91 -24.93
CA ILE A 417 -3.15 8.99 -23.47
C ILE A 417 -2.71 7.64 -22.89
N GLU A 418 -1.71 7.66 -22.01
CA GLU A 418 -1.30 6.47 -21.27
C GLU A 418 -2.28 6.19 -20.10
N GLY A 419 -2.67 4.94 -19.95
CA GLY A 419 -3.58 4.48 -18.90
C GLY A 419 -3.36 3.03 -18.51
N PHE A 420 -4.13 2.56 -17.53
CA PHE A 420 -4.12 1.17 -17.08
C PHE A 420 -5.49 0.53 -17.22
N VAL A 421 -5.51 -0.75 -17.60
CA VAL A 421 -6.74 -1.54 -17.71
C VAL A 421 -7.24 -1.94 -16.31
N PHE A 422 -8.38 -1.42 -15.86
CA PHE A 422 -9.01 -1.82 -14.59
C PHE A 422 -10.17 -2.79 -14.79
N GLY A 423 -11.01 -2.52 -15.80
CA GLY A 423 -12.18 -3.31 -16.16
C GLY A 423 -11.97 -4.01 -17.50
N ARG A 424 -12.58 -5.19 -17.64
CA ARG A 424 -12.44 -6.04 -18.83
C ARG A 424 -13.81 -6.65 -19.14
N ARG A 425 -14.27 -6.54 -20.39
CA ARG A 425 -15.50 -7.17 -20.87
C ARG A 425 -15.14 -8.22 -21.92
N LYS A 426 -15.84 -9.37 -21.91
CA LYS A 426 -15.61 -10.44 -22.90
C LYS A 426 -15.77 -9.96 -24.35
N THR A 427 -16.64 -8.97 -24.55
CA THR A 427 -16.93 -8.33 -25.84
C THR A 427 -15.78 -7.49 -26.40
N GLY A 428 -14.62 -7.37 -25.72
CA GLY A 428 -13.47 -6.61 -26.24
C GLY A 428 -13.47 -5.12 -25.88
N TYR A 429 -14.17 -4.77 -24.81
CA TYR A 429 -14.19 -3.42 -24.25
C TYR A 429 -13.48 -3.37 -22.90
N PHE A 430 -12.73 -2.30 -22.67
CA PHE A 430 -11.88 -2.13 -21.50
C PHE A 430 -12.16 -0.82 -20.77
N GLU A 431 -12.10 -0.86 -19.45
CA GLU A 431 -12.18 0.34 -18.62
C GLU A 431 -10.75 0.80 -18.28
N LEU A 432 -10.44 2.03 -18.65
CA LEU A 432 -9.12 2.64 -18.50
C LEU A 432 -9.14 3.70 -17.40
N ARG A 433 -8.14 3.64 -16.52
CA ARG A 433 -7.93 4.66 -15.46
C ARG A 433 -6.45 5.00 -15.33
N LYS A 434 -6.15 6.21 -14.86
CA LYS A 434 -4.81 6.56 -14.35
C LYS A 434 -4.64 6.02 -12.92
N LEU A 435 -3.42 6.10 -12.38
CA LEU A 435 -3.11 5.55 -11.06
C LEU A 435 -3.70 6.38 -9.90
N ASP A 436 -3.86 7.69 -10.13
CA ASP A 436 -4.58 8.63 -9.25
C ASP A 436 -6.07 8.27 -9.06
N GLY A 437 -6.62 7.44 -9.94
CA GLY A 437 -8.01 7.00 -9.93
C GLY A 437 -8.90 7.69 -10.97
N THR A 438 -8.37 8.69 -11.68
CA THR A 438 -9.10 9.38 -12.75
C THR A 438 -9.47 8.40 -13.85
N LYS A 439 -10.75 8.39 -14.21
CA LYS A 439 -11.29 7.53 -15.25
C LYS A 439 -11.00 8.15 -16.60
N ILE A 440 -10.25 7.45 -17.44
CA ILE A 440 -9.92 7.91 -18.81
C ILE A 440 -11.10 7.56 -19.72
N HIS A 441 -11.53 6.30 -19.70
CA HIS A 441 -12.64 5.84 -20.53
C HIS A 441 -13.29 4.58 -19.94
N ALA A 442 -14.62 4.44 -20.09
CA ALA A 442 -15.38 3.33 -19.51
C ALA A 442 -15.36 2.05 -20.35
N SER A 443 -15.28 2.20 -21.67
CA SER A 443 -15.50 1.14 -22.66
C SER A 443 -14.62 1.36 -23.89
N ALA A 444 -13.30 1.42 -23.72
CA ALA A 444 -12.37 1.59 -24.84
C ALA A 444 -12.38 0.32 -25.71
N LYS A 445 -12.48 0.50 -27.03
CA LYS A 445 -12.46 -0.61 -27.99
C LYS A 445 -11.05 -1.14 -28.12
N ILE A 446 -10.92 -2.44 -28.35
CA ILE A 446 -9.63 -3.10 -28.54
C ILE A 446 -8.78 -2.49 -29.66
N LYS A 447 -9.39 -2.08 -30.78
CA LYS A 447 -8.68 -1.56 -31.96
C LYS A 447 -7.91 -0.26 -31.66
N ASP A 448 -8.37 0.48 -30.65
CA ASP A 448 -7.80 1.78 -30.27
C ASP A 448 -6.74 1.63 -29.17
N LEU A 449 -6.45 0.40 -28.73
CA LEU A 449 -5.52 0.10 -27.65
C LEU A 449 -4.22 -0.45 -28.17
N THR A 450 -3.12 0.14 -27.72
CA THR A 450 -1.77 -0.41 -27.91
C THR A 450 -1.17 -0.78 -26.56
N LEU A 451 -0.64 -2.00 -26.45
CA LEU A 451 0.00 -2.48 -25.22
C LEU A 451 1.38 -1.84 -25.08
N LEU A 452 1.64 -1.21 -23.94
CA LEU A 452 2.94 -0.61 -23.61
C LEU A 452 3.75 -1.50 -22.67
N GLU A 453 3.13 -1.94 -21.58
CA GLU A 453 3.76 -2.80 -20.57
C GLU A 453 2.75 -3.81 -20.04
N THR A 454 3.21 -5.04 -19.79
CA THR A 454 2.38 -6.08 -19.18
C THR A 454 2.22 -5.84 -17.67
N ALA A 455 1.11 -6.33 -17.13
CA ALA A 455 0.75 -6.13 -15.73
C ALA A 455 1.83 -6.62 -14.77
N ASN A 456 2.21 -5.75 -13.84
CA ASN A 456 3.16 -6.05 -12.77
C ASN A 456 2.57 -5.69 -11.40
N THR A 457 3.23 -6.09 -10.31
CA THR A 457 2.80 -5.77 -8.93
C THR A 457 3.00 -4.30 -8.56
N LEU A 458 3.87 -3.59 -9.28
CA LEU A 458 4.14 -2.16 -9.08
C LEU A 458 3.83 -1.47 -10.40
N LEU A 459 2.71 -0.75 -10.44
CA LEU A 459 2.31 0.04 -11.60
C LEU A 459 2.97 1.42 -11.50
N ILE A 460 3.55 1.92 -12.58
CA ILE A 460 4.33 3.17 -12.57
C ILE A 460 3.76 4.12 -13.62
N SER A 461 3.41 5.33 -13.22
CA SER A 461 3.08 6.44 -14.11
C SER A 461 3.90 7.68 -13.80
N TYR A 462 4.03 8.56 -14.77
CA TYR A 462 4.61 9.88 -14.58
C TYR A 462 3.56 10.82 -13.97
N LEU A 463 3.99 11.69 -13.05
CA LEU A 463 3.19 12.70 -12.39
C LEU A 463 3.64 14.05 -12.98
N GLY A 464 2.72 14.75 -13.67
CA GLY A 464 3.02 15.95 -14.45
C GLY A 464 3.55 15.67 -15.86
N GLY A 465 2.72 15.89 -16.87
CA GLY A 465 3.11 15.92 -18.29
C GLY A 465 2.82 14.65 -19.08
N VAL A 466 2.01 14.78 -20.13
CA VAL A 466 1.91 13.81 -21.22
C VAL A 466 3.28 13.80 -21.91
N ARG A 467 4.04 12.71 -21.78
CA ARG A 467 5.07 12.46 -22.79
C ARG A 467 4.31 12.14 -24.08
N SER A 468 4.42 13.01 -25.08
CA SER A 468 4.44 12.52 -26.45
C SER A 468 5.59 11.51 -26.48
N SER A 469 5.24 10.23 -26.46
CA SER A 469 6.20 9.19 -26.83
C SER A 469 6.77 9.66 -28.18
N PRO A 470 8.11 9.75 -28.36
CA PRO A 470 8.63 9.94 -29.70
C PRO A 470 8.00 8.84 -30.55
N ASP A 471 7.47 9.20 -31.73
CA ASP A 471 6.82 8.27 -32.64
C ASP A 471 7.75 7.08 -32.86
N TYR A 472 7.47 5.99 -32.15
CA TYR A 472 8.13 4.72 -32.38
C TYR A 472 7.34 4.07 -33.49
N LYS A 473 7.96 3.95 -34.67
CA LYS A 473 7.48 3.05 -35.71
C LYS A 473 7.15 1.71 -35.06
N SER A 474 5.93 1.24 -35.27
CA SER A 474 5.40 -0.06 -34.85
C SER A 474 6.43 -1.16 -35.15
N GLY A 475 7.05 -1.76 -34.13
CA GLY A 475 7.97 -2.89 -34.36
C GLY A 475 8.89 -3.29 -33.21
N VAL A 476 9.26 -2.41 -32.28
CA VAL A 476 10.24 -2.77 -31.23
C VAL A 476 9.54 -3.28 -29.97
N SER A 477 9.19 -4.57 -29.98
CA SER A 477 8.81 -5.27 -28.76
C SER A 477 10.04 -5.44 -27.86
N ALA A 478 9.92 -5.09 -26.58
CA ALA A 478 10.89 -5.53 -25.59
C ALA A 478 10.70 -7.03 -25.42
N THR A 479 11.63 -7.83 -25.93
CA THR A 479 11.65 -9.28 -25.71
C THR A 479 11.77 -9.56 -24.22
N PRO A 480 10.78 -10.19 -23.57
CA PRO A 480 10.94 -10.63 -22.19
C PRO A 480 11.91 -11.81 -22.18
N THR A 481 13.03 -11.68 -21.46
CA THR A 481 13.83 -12.84 -21.05
C THR A 481 12.94 -13.76 -20.19
N PRO A 482 12.82 -15.05 -20.51
CA PRO A 482 12.12 -15.99 -19.66
C PRO A 482 12.91 -16.14 -18.35
N HIS A 483 12.36 -15.64 -17.25
CA HIS A 483 12.81 -16.09 -15.94
C HIS A 483 12.30 -17.52 -15.77
N GLY A 484 13.24 -18.47 -15.83
CA GLY A 484 13.02 -19.88 -15.54
C GLY A 484 12.40 -20.07 -14.16
N ASP A 485 11.51 -21.04 -14.09
CA ASP A 485 10.96 -21.59 -12.87
C ASP A 485 12.10 -22.20 -12.04
N LEU A 486 12.29 -21.67 -10.82
CA LEU A 486 12.69 -22.39 -9.61
C LEU A 486 12.14 -21.64 -8.39
#